data_AF-A0A418CWI7-F1
#
_entry.id   AF-A0A418CWI7-F1
#
_cell.length_a   1.000
_cell.length_b   1.000
_cell.length_c   1.000
_cell.angle_alpha   90.00
_cell.angle_beta   90.00
_cell.angle_gamma   90.00
#
_symmetry.space_group_name_H-M   'P 1'
#
loop_
_entity.id
_entity.type
_entity.pdbx_description
1 polymer ?
#
loop_
_entity_poly.entity_id
_entity_poly.type
_entity_poly.pdbx_seq_one_letter_code
_entity_poly.pdbx_strand_id
1 'polypeptide(L)'
;MGVGFSLGANILLKYVGEEGASCVLTAAVSVANPYDFVVTNLHITHSWFHRLVYNAAMTKNLLKMTNAHEHLTDHPAVDMARLRQVRTLTEYDLHVSRHTFGYITPMDMYRDASSAAYIKHIAIPTLCVSARDDPICPHTVIPYDECRSNPNLVLCVTHSGGHVGFFTSDHLLDYKPGIITITISTTYIPPH
;
A
#
# COMPACT_ATOMS: atom_id res chain seq x y z
N MET A 1 17.97 7.38 1.52
CA MET A 1 17.12 6.18 1.69
C MET A 1 15.68 6.63 1.90
N GLY A 2 14.71 5.92 1.34
CA GLY A 2 13.28 6.20 1.54
C GLY A 2 12.62 5.11 2.40
N VAL A 3 11.67 5.48 3.25
CA VAL A 3 10.84 4.52 4.00
C VAL A 3 9.38 4.94 3.84
N GLY A 4 8.53 4.01 3.41
CA GLY A 4 7.11 4.23 3.22
C GLY A 4 6.28 3.21 3.98
N PHE A 5 5.14 3.65 4.49
CA PHE A 5 4.16 2.82 5.19
C PHE A 5 2.81 2.92 4.47
N SER A 6 2.12 1.80 4.28
CA SER A 6 0.78 1.76 3.65
C SER A 6 0.79 2.50 2.30
N LEU A 7 -0.09 3.48 2.11
CA LEU A 7 -0.12 4.33 0.91
C LEU A 7 1.24 4.97 0.57
N GLY A 8 2.00 5.41 1.57
CA GLY A 8 3.34 5.96 1.36
C GLY A 8 4.34 4.92 0.87
N ALA A 9 4.16 3.66 1.25
CA ALA A 9 4.95 2.53 0.75
C ALA A 9 4.68 2.31 -0.74
N ASN A 10 3.41 2.38 -1.13
CA ASN A 10 3.01 2.24 -2.52
C ASN A 10 3.59 3.37 -3.39
N ILE A 11 3.45 4.63 -2.96
CA ILE A 11 4.00 5.79 -3.67
C ILE A 11 5.51 5.64 -3.84
N LEU A 12 6.21 5.26 -2.77
CA LEU A 12 7.66 5.05 -2.79
C LEU A 12 8.05 3.95 -3.81
N LEU A 13 7.39 2.79 -3.80
CA LEU A 13 7.75 1.71 -4.71
C LEU A 13 7.38 1.99 -6.16
N LYS A 14 6.28 2.71 -6.41
CA LYS A 14 5.94 3.19 -7.76
C LYS A 14 7.05 4.12 -8.26
N TYR A 15 7.41 5.15 -7.50
CA TYR A 15 8.50 6.07 -7.84
C TYR A 15 9.82 5.35 -8.11
N VAL A 16 10.25 4.46 -7.19
CA VAL A 16 11.51 3.72 -7.35
C VAL A 16 11.49 2.82 -8.58
N GLY A 17 10.36 2.18 -8.89
CA GLY A 17 10.23 1.35 -10.09
C GLY A 17 10.12 2.15 -11.39
N GLU A 18 9.52 3.35 -11.36
CA GLU A 18 9.46 4.27 -12.50
C GLU A 18 10.84 4.85 -12.84
N GLU A 19 11.58 5.29 -11.82
CA GLU A 19 12.94 5.81 -12.00
C GLU A 19 13.94 4.72 -12.38
N GLY A 20 13.73 3.49 -11.89
CA GLY A 20 14.62 2.36 -12.13
C GLY A 20 16.07 2.71 -11.79
N ALA A 21 16.96 2.56 -12.77
CA ALA A 21 18.40 2.83 -12.61
C ALA A 21 18.74 4.33 -12.40
N SER A 22 17.82 5.23 -12.76
CA SER A 22 17.97 6.68 -12.56
C SER A 22 17.57 7.13 -11.15
N CYS A 23 17.07 6.21 -10.31
CA CYS A 23 16.56 6.56 -8.99
C CYS A 23 17.68 7.17 -8.12
N VAL A 24 17.42 8.36 -7.58
CA VAL A 24 18.37 9.10 -6.74
C VAL A 24 18.50 8.51 -5.33
N LEU A 25 17.59 7.61 -4.94
CA LEU A 25 17.62 6.96 -3.63
C LEU A 25 18.63 5.80 -3.62
N THR A 26 19.42 5.71 -2.56
CA THR A 26 20.37 4.60 -2.37
C THR A 26 19.69 3.27 -2.01
N ALA A 27 18.54 3.33 -1.35
CA ALA A 27 17.74 2.17 -0.94
C ALA A 27 16.35 2.60 -0.49
N ALA A 28 15.40 1.65 -0.49
CA ALA A 28 14.01 1.86 -0.08
C ALA A 28 13.52 0.78 0.90
N VAL A 29 12.60 1.16 1.80
CA VAL A 29 11.89 0.22 2.66
C VAL A 29 10.39 0.48 2.52
N SER A 30 9.64 -0.59 2.25
CA SER A 30 8.21 -0.58 2.04
C SER A 30 7.56 -1.46 3.10
N VAL A 31 6.64 -0.90 3.88
CA VAL A 31 5.96 -1.59 4.98
C VAL A 31 4.46 -1.58 4.74
N ALA A 32 3.87 -2.77 4.73
CA ALA A 32 2.44 -3.02 4.55
C ALA A 32 1.85 -2.33 3.32
N ASN A 33 2.48 -2.58 2.18
CA ASN A 33 2.16 -1.93 0.94
C ASN A 33 0.87 -2.49 0.29
N PRO A 34 -0.13 -1.66 -0.01
CA PRO A 34 -1.23 -2.03 -0.90
C PRO A 34 -0.74 -2.03 -2.36
N TYR A 35 0.00 -3.07 -2.76
CA TYR A 35 0.61 -3.17 -4.10
C TYR A 35 -0.39 -2.99 -5.25
N ASP A 36 -1.63 -3.48 -5.08
CA ASP A 36 -2.73 -3.38 -6.03
C ASP A 36 -3.94 -2.74 -5.34
N PHE A 37 -4.26 -1.49 -5.70
CA PHE A 37 -5.39 -0.77 -5.13
C PHE A 37 -6.74 -1.28 -5.60
N VAL A 38 -6.83 -1.91 -6.77
CA VAL A 38 -8.08 -2.47 -7.27
C VAL A 38 -8.50 -3.63 -6.39
N VAL A 39 -7.60 -4.58 -6.19
CA VAL A 39 -7.86 -5.77 -5.35
C VAL A 39 -7.95 -5.38 -3.87
N THR A 40 -7.11 -4.46 -3.39
CA THR A 40 -7.18 -3.95 -2.02
C THR A 40 -8.52 -3.26 -1.74
N ASN A 41 -9.00 -2.40 -2.64
CA ASN A 41 -10.30 -1.76 -2.48
C ASN A 41 -11.46 -2.79 -2.50
N LEU A 42 -11.41 -3.78 -3.38
CA LEU A 42 -12.38 -4.88 -3.37
C LEU A 42 -12.37 -5.64 -2.04
N HIS A 43 -11.18 -5.94 -1.49
CA HIS A 43 -11.03 -6.64 -0.21
C HIS A 43 -11.65 -5.86 0.97
N ILE A 44 -11.35 -4.57 1.08
CA ILE A 44 -11.82 -3.72 2.17
C ILE A 44 -13.34 -3.47 2.07
N THR A 45 -13.89 -3.48 0.87
CA THR A 45 -15.33 -3.25 0.64
C THR A 45 -16.19 -4.52 0.75
N HIS A 46 -15.58 -5.71 0.67
CA HIS A 46 -16.30 -6.99 0.64
C HIS A 46 -16.95 -7.40 1.98
N SER A 47 -16.37 -7.01 3.13
CA SER A 47 -16.92 -7.36 4.45
C SER A 47 -17.63 -6.17 5.11
N TRP A 48 -18.85 -6.39 5.61
CA TRP A 48 -19.63 -5.38 6.34
C TRP A 48 -18.86 -4.79 7.54
N PHE A 49 -18.04 -5.62 8.20
CA PHE A 49 -17.18 -5.19 9.32
C PHE A 49 -16.03 -4.28 8.86
N HIS A 50 -15.34 -4.63 7.76
CA HIS A 50 -14.31 -3.77 7.16
C HIS A 50 -14.88 -2.46 6.64
N ARG A 51 -16.08 -2.50 6.05
CA ARG A 51 -16.83 -1.33 5.59
C ARG A 51 -17.24 -0.41 6.74
N LEU A 52 -17.64 -0.94 7.90
CA LEU A 52 -18.10 -0.12 9.02
C LEU A 52 -16.96 0.47 9.84
N VAL A 53 -15.92 -0.32 10.12
CA VAL A 53 -14.83 0.08 11.03
C VAL A 53 -13.74 0.84 10.29
N TYR A 54 -13.25 0.32 9.17
CA TYR A 54 -12.09 0.89 8.48
C TYR A 54 -12.48 1.92 7.45
N ASN A 55 -13.50 1.64 6.62
CA ASN A 55 -13.90 2.56 5.56
C ASN A 55 -14.45 3.88 6.15
N ALA A 56 -15.27 3.81 7.20
CA ALA A 56 -15.78 5.01 7.88
C ALA A 56 -14.67 5.79 8.61
N ALA A 57 -13.76 5.11 9.31
CA ALA A 57 -12.65 5.77 10.02
C ALA A 57 -11.65 6.42 9.05
N MET A 58 -11.31 5.75 7.95
CA MET A 58 -10.40 6.25 6.92
C MET A 58 -11.03 7.42 6.15
N THR A 59 -12.32 7.33 5.79
CA THR A 59 -13.07 8.44 5.18
C THR A 59 -13.11 9.64 6.13
N LYS A 60 -13.39 9.43 7.41
CA LYS A 60 -13.40 10.52 8.42
C LYS A 60 -12.02 11.15 8.59
N ASN A 61 -10.96 10.34 8.61
CA ASN A 61 -9.58 10.85 8.69
C ASN A 61 -9.21 11.63 7.43
N LEU A 62 -9.56 11.18 6.23
CA LEU A 62 -9.31 11.91 4.98
C LEU A 62 -10.05 13.25 4.96
N LEU A 63 -11.34 13.27 5.34
CA LEU A 63 -12.12 14.51 5.45
C LEU A 63 -11.55 15.49 6.48
N LYS A 64 -10.96 14.97 7.57
CA LYS A 64 -10.33 15.79 8.63
C LYS A 64 -8.93 16.27 8.26
N MET A 65 -8.11 15.44 7.61
CA MET A 65 -6.72 15.75 7.27
C MET A 65 -6.60 16.72 6.10
N THR A 66 -7.53 16.68 5.16
CA THR A 66 -7.41 17.46 3.92
C THR A 66 -7.70 18.93 4.09
N ASN A 67 -8.28 19.39 5.22
CA ASN A 67 -9.05 20.64 5.24
C ASN A 67 -9.80 20.79 3.90
N ALA A 68 -10.40 19.71 3.39
CA ALA A 68 -10.96 19.67 2.04
C ALA A 68 -11.95 20.84 1.82
N HIS A 69 -12.57 21.29 2.90
CA HIS A 69 -13.42 22.46 2.95
C HIS A 69 -12.75 23.82 2.68
N GLU A 70 -11.43 23.96 2.81
CA GLU A 70 -10.68 25.18 2.51
C GLU A 70 -9.90 25.09 1.19
N HIS A 71 -9.30 23.94 0.87
CA HIS A 71 -8.44 23.81 -0.32
C HIS A 71 -9.17 23.34 -1.58
N LEU A 72 -10.35 22.72 -1.46
CA LEU A 72 -11.13 22.26 -2.62
C LEU A 72 -12.34 23.15 -2.92
N THR A 73 -12.57 24.18 -2.11
CA THR A 73 -13.69 25.14 -2.25
C THR A 73 -13.72 25.80 -3.63
N ASP A 74 -12.55 26.05 -4.21
CA ASP A 74 -12.39 26.70 -5.51
C ASP A 74 -12.12 25.72 -6.66
N HIS A 75 -12.12 24.40 -6.39
CA HIS A 75 -11.86 23.42 -7.45
C HIS A 75 -13.12 23.22 -8.31
N PRO A 76 -13.12 23.60 -9.60
CA PRO A 76 -14.33 23.69 -10.42
C PRO A 76 -15.03 22.34 -10.66
N ALA A 77 -14.31 21.23 -10.45
CA ALA A 77 -14.83 19.88 -10.61
C ALA A 77 -15.25 19.19 -9.30
N VAL A 78 -15.09 19.82 -8.12
CA VAL A 78 -15.46 19.23 -6.82
C VAL A 78 -16.76 19.84 -6.30
N ASP A 79 -17.78 19.00 -6.15
CA ASP A 79 -19.07 19.40 -5.58
C ASP A 79 -19.03 19.29 -4.05
N MET A 80 -18.96 20.46 -3.39
CA MET A 80 -18.89 20.56 -1.93
C MET A 80 -20.14 20.05 -1.22
N ALA A 81 -21.31 20.06 -1.86
CA ALA A 81 -22.53 19.49 -1.30
C ALA A 81 -22.48 17.96 -1.31
N ARG A 82 -21.94 17.36 -2.37
CA ARG A 82 -21.69 15.92 -2.45
C ARG A 82 -20.59 15.46 -1.50
N LEU A 83 -19.53 16.25 -1.33
CA LEU A 83 -18.44 15.94 -0.39
C LEU A 83 -18.97 15.71 1.04
N ARG A 84 -19.95 16.51 1.49
CA ARG A 84 -20.56 16.37 2.83
C ARG A 84 -21.40 15.10 2.99
N GLN A 85 -21.77 14.44 1.90
CA GLN A 85 -22.59 13.23 1.90
C GLN A 85 -21.78 11.94 1.74
N VAL A 86 -20.47 12.05 1.45
CA VAL A 86 -19.57 10.91 1.28
C VAL A 86 -19.46 10.11 2.59
N ARG A 87 -19.70 8.80 2.52
CA ARG A 87 -19.63 7.87 3.65
C ARG A 87 -18.60 6.77 3.47
N THR A 88 -18.06 6.62 2.27
CA THR A 88 -17.09 5.59 1.92
C THR A 88 -15.92 6.16 1.14
N LEU A 89 -14.77 5.50 1.21
CA LEU A 89 -13.55 5.81 0.48
C LEU A 89 -13.79 5.79 -1.03
N THR A 90 -14.56 4.82 -1.53
CA THR A 90 -14.89 4.75 -2.95
C THR A 90 -15.74 5.94 -3.42
N GLU A 91 -16.68 6.40 -2.60
CA GLU A 91 -17.44 7.64 -2.88
C GLU A 91 -16.54 8.88 -2.80
N TYR A 92 -15.60 8.91 -1.85
CA TYR A 92 -14.60 9.96 -1.76
C TYR A 92 -13.76 10.01 -3.03
N ASP A 93 -13.24 8.88 -3.48
CA ASP A 93 -12.42 8.80 -4.69
C ASP A 93 -13.21 9.11 -5.96
N LEU A 94 -14.50 8.75 -6.00
CA LEU A 94 -15.42 9.09 -7.10
C LEU A 94 -15.74 10.58 -7.18
N HIS A 95 -15.90 11.26 -6.06
CA HIS A 95 -16.34 12.66 -6.05
C HIS A 95 -15.23 13.68 -5.82
N VAL A 96 -14.06 13.22 -5.38
CA VAL A 96 -12.94 14.08 -4.97
C VAL A 96 -11.65 13.63 -5.65
N SER A 97 -11.07 12.51 -5.22
CA SER A 97 -9.70 12.14 -5.61
C SER A 97 -9.52 12.06 -7.12
N ARG A 98 -10.44 11.40 -7.85
CA ARG A 98 -10.33 11.31 -9.31
C ARG A 98 -10.31 12.68 -9.98
N HIS A 99 -11.05 13.64 -9.46
CA HIS A 99 -11.11 14.99 -10.04
C HIS A 99 -9.84 15.77 -9.74
N THR A 100 -9.34 15.67 -8.50
CA THR A 100 -8.09 16.31 -8.07
C THR A 100 -6.89 15.78 -8.87
N PHE A 101 -6.87 14.49 -9.19
CA PHE A 101 -5.77 13.87 -9.94
C PHE A 101 -6.05 13.71 -11.45
N GLY A 102 -7.18 14.21 -11.96
CA GLY A 102 -7.47 14.23 -13.40
C GLY A 102 -7.90 12.90 -14.04
N TYR A 103 -8.35 11.91 -13.27
CA TYR A 103 -8.84 10.63 -13.79
C TYR A 103 -10.34 10.64 -14.11
N ILE A 104 -10.71 9.87 -15.13
CA ILE A 104 -12.11 9.68 -15.55
C ILE A 104 -12.86 8.82 -14.53
N THR A 105 -12.27 7.70 -14.07
CA THR A 105 -12.90 6.83 -13.06
C THR A 105 -11.95 6.56 -11.90
N PRO A 106 -12.48 6.24 -10.69
CA PRO A 106 -11.63 5.78 -9.58
C PRO A 106 -10.85 4.52 -9.92
N MET A 107 -11.39 3.67 -10.80
CA MET A 107 -10.72 2.45 -11.23
C MET A 107 -9.47 2.76 -12.05
N ASP A 108 -9.52 3.78 -12.91
CA ASP A 108 -8.34 4.23 -13.67
C ASP A 108 -7.28 4.79 -12.72
N MET A 109 -7.71 5.57 -11.72
CA MET A 109 -6.84 6.08 -10.66
C MET A 109 -6.20 4.94 -9.87
N TYR A 110 -6.96 3.93 -9.45
CA TYR A 110 -6.43 2.78 -8.69
C TYR A 110 -5.43 1.97 -9.51
N ARG A 111 -5.72 1.72 -10.78
CA ARG A 111 -4.80 1.01 -11.68
C ARG A 111 -3.48 1.76 -11.84
N ASP A 112 -3.55 3.06 -12.12
CA ASP A 112 -2.33 3.86 -12.28
C ASP A 112 -1.59 4.01 -10.95
N ALA A 113 -2.29 4.20 -9.84
CA ALA A 113 -1.66 4.34 -8.54
C ALA A 113 -0.97 3.04 -8.06
N SER A 114 -1.33 1.86 -8.57
CA SER A 114 -0.82 0.57 -8.08
C SER A 114 0.66 0.36 -8.37
N SER A 115 1.45 0.06 -7.34
CA SER A 115 2.90 -0.19 -7.47
C SER A 115 3.26 -1.57 -8.02
N ALA A 116 2.33 -2.54 -8.02
CA ALA A 116 2.58 -3.93 -8.44
C ALA A 116 3.25 -4.05 -9.81
N ALA A 117 2.83 -3.25 -10.80
CA ALA A 117 3.37 -3.30 -12.17
C ALA A 117 4.84 -2.86 -12.26
N TYR A 118 5.33 -2.12 -11.27
CA TYR A 118 6.66 -1.47 -11.27
C TYR A 118 7.71 -2.24 -10.45
N ILE A 119 7.30 -3.26 -9.69
CA ILE A 119 8.19 -4.02 -8.79
C ILE A 119 9.37 -4.66 -9.55
N LYS A 120 9.12 -5.18 -10.75
CA LYS A 120 10.15 -5.75 -11.63
C LYS A 120 11.19 -4.73 -12.13
N HIS A 121 10.87 -3.44 -12.08
CA HIS A 121 11.71 -2.35 -12.58
C HIS A 121 12.59 -1.70 -11.50
N ILE A 122 12.37 -2.04 -10.23
CA ILE A 122 13.17 -1.54 -9.11
C ILE A 122 14.64 -1.93 -9.30
N ALA A 123 15.52 -0.94 -9.38
CA ALA A 123 16.95 -1.13 -9.62
C ALA A 123 17.86 -0.83 -8.41
N ILE A 124 17.27 -0.48 -7.26
CA ILE A 124 18.00 -0.17 -6.02
C ILE A 124 17.64 -1.16 -4.91
N PRO A 125 18.54 -1.42 -3.94
CA PRO A 125 18.26 -2.29 -2.81
C PRO A 125 16.98 -1.88 -2.08
N THR A 126 16.02 -2.79 -2.02
CA THR A 126 14.68 -2.51 -1.50
C THR A 126 14.16 -3.64 -0.62
N LEU A 127 13.75 -3.31 0.59
CA LEU A 127 13.10 -4.24 1.52
C LEU A 127 11.59 -4.02 1.52
N CYS A 128 10.83 -5.08 1.27
CA CYS A 128 9.39 -5.11 1.37
C CYS A 128 8.98 -5.93 2.60
N VAL A 129 8.19 -5.37 3.49
CA VAL A 129 7.66 -6.04 4.68
C VAL A 129 6.13 -6.07 4.59
N SER A 130 5.54 -7.25 4.70
CA SER A 130 4.08 -7.45 4.66
C SER A 130 3.67 -8.51 5.68
N ALA A 131 2.40 -8.51 6.10
CA ALA A 131 1.85 -9.52 7.01
C ALA A 131 0.73 -10.30 6.31
N ARG A 132 0.65 -11.63 6.53
CA ARG A 132 -0.41 -12.46 5.93
C ARG A 132 -1.78 -12.19 6.52
N ASP A 133 -1.83 -11.72 7.76
CA ASP A 133 -3.04 -11.39 8.52
C ASP A 133 -3.46 -9.91 8.41
N ASP A 134 -2.85 -9.15 7.50
CA ASP A 134 -3.20 -7.75 7.27
C ASP A 134 -4.68 -7.63 6.83
N PRO A 135 -5.55 -6.94 7.61
CA PRO A 135 -6.97 -6.82 7.31
C PRO A 135 -7.27 -5.80 6.19
N ILE A 136 -6.26 -5.04 5.75
CA ILE A 136 -6.37 -4.00 4.73
C ILE A 136 -5.72 -4.50 3.44
N CYS A 137 -4.46 -4.97 3.50
CA CYS A 137 -3.71 -5.44 2.34
C CYS A 137 -3.72 -6.97 2.28
N PRO A 138 -4.62 -7.61 1.52
CA PRO A 138 -4.68 -9.07 1.49
C PRO A 138 -3.39 -9.65 0.92
N HIS A 139 -2.87 -10.72 1.53
CA HIS A 139 -1.63 -11.35 1.07
C HIS A 139 -1.64 -11.78 -0.42
N THR A 140 -2.82 -11.95 -1.01
CA THR A 140 -2.99 -12.28 -2.44
C THR A 140 -2.53 -11.17 -3.38
N VAL A 141 -2.37 -9.92 -2.90
CA VAL A 141 -1.84 -8.81 -3.71
C VAL A 141 -0.32 -8.69 -3.66
N ILE A 142 0.34 -9.49 -2.81
CA ILE A 142 1.80 -9.44 -2.70
C ILE A 142 2.41 -10.02 -4.00
N PRO A 143 3.29 -9.27 -4.69
CA PRO A 143 3.88 -9.67 -5.97
C PRO A 143 5.07 -10.61 -5.74
N TYR A 144 4.77 -11.84 -5.28
CA TYR A 144 5.77 -12.83 -4.88
C TYR A 144 6.75 -13.17 -6.00
N ASP A 145 6.26 -13.35 -7.23
CA ASP A 145 7.09 -13.77 -8.35
C ASP A 145 7.98 -12.63 -8.84
N GLU A 146 7.45 -11.41 -8.91
CA GLU A 146 8.22 -10.21 -9.27
C GLU A 146 9.32 -9.95 -8.24
N CYS A 147 8.99 -10.01 -6.94
CA CYS A 147 9.98 -9.88 -5.87
C CYS A 147 11.05 -10.96 -5.94
N ARG A 148 10.68 -12.22 -6.22
CA ARG A 148 11.62 -13.35 -6.34
C ARG A 148 12.52 -13.23 -7.56
N SER A 149 12.03 -12.63 -8.64
CA SER A 149 12.78 -12.46 -9.89
C SER A 149 13.75 -11.28 -9.89
N ASN A 150 13.58 -10.33 -8.98
CA ASN A 150 14.37 -9.10 -8.95
C ASN A 150 15.46 -9.19 -7.87
N PRO A 151 16.76 -9.18 -8.24
CA PRO A 151 17.86 -9.33 -7.28
C PRO A 151 18.02 -8.15 -6.31
N ASN A 152 17.41 -7.00 -6.60
CA ASN A 152 17.46 -5.82 -5.73
C ASN A 152 16.39 -5.85 -4.63
N LEU A 153 15.47 -6.83 -4.65
CA LEU A 153 14.35 -6.90 -3.74
C LEU A 153 14.52 -8.02 -2.70
N VAL A 154 14.20 -7.69 -1.45
CA VAL A 154 13.98 -8.66 -0.39
C VAL A 154 12.54 -8.53 0.06
N LEU A 155 11.78 -9.62 -0.02
CA LEU A 155 10.40 -9.68 0.47
C LEU A 155 10.36 -10.46 1.79
N CYS A 156 9.98 -9.77 2.86
CA CYS A 156 9.71 -10.32 4.17
C CYS A 156 8.20 -10.39 4.40
N VAL A 157 7.66 -11.60 4.48
CA VAL A 157 6.24 -11.81 4.81
C VAL A 157 6.12 -12.49 6.16
N THR A 158 5.54 -11.81 7.15
CA THR A 158 5.28 -12.38 8.47
C THR A 158 3.94 -13.12 8.49
N HIS A 159 3.82 -14.12 9.36
CA HIS A 159 2.52 -14.79 9.58
C HIS A 159 1.51 -13.82 10.20
N SER A 160 1.97 -13.03 11.18
CA SER A 160 1.15 -12.03 11.88
C SER A 160 1.84 -10.66 11.98
N GLY A 161 1.05 -9.60 12.07
CA GLY A 161 1.54 -8.21 12.18
C GLY A 161 0.47 -7.15 11.89
N GLY A 162 -0.70 -7.54 11.37
CA GLY A 162 -1.74 -6.60 10.98
C GLY A 162 -1.26 -5.59 9.92
N HIS A 163 -1.94 -4.44 9.81
CA HIS A 163 -1.62 -3.48 8.76
C HIS A 163 -0.36 -2.64 9.04
N VAL A 164 -0.15 -2.08 10.25
CA VAL A 164 1.08 -1.30 10.54
C VAL A 164 1.61 -1.64 11.95
N GLY A 165 1.10 -2.71 12.55
CA GLY A 165 1.28 -3.04 13.97
C GLY A 165 2.08 -4.30 14.18
N PHE A 166 3.34 -4.31 13.72
CA PHE A 166 4.30 -5.38 14.03
C PHE A 166 4.72 -5.31 15.51
N PHE A 167 3.78 -5.50 16.42
CA PHE A 167 4.01 -5.52 17.87
C PHE A 167 4.33 -6.94 18.31
N THR A 168 5.51 -7.14 18.90
CA THR A 168 5.78 -8.30 19.75
C THR A 168 5.49 -7.87 21.19
N SER A 169 4.57 -8.54 21.89
CA SER A 169 4.33 -8.27 23.31
C SER A 169 5.52 -8.71 24.16
N ASP A 170 5.96 -7.89 25.13
CA ASP A 170 7.02 -8.22 26.11
C ASP A 170 6.61 -9.29 27.15
N HIS A 171 5.48 -9.96 26.98
CA HIS A 171 5.09 -11.09 27.81
C HIS A 171 5.61 -12.40 27.20
N LEU A 172 6.75 -12.86 27.74
CA LEU A 172 7.27 -14.23 27.72
C LEU A 172 6.23 -15.22 28.29
N LEU A 173 5.18 -15.52 27.52
CA LEU A 173 4.36 -16.69 27.74
C LEU A 173 4.70 -17.72 26.66
N ASP A 174 5.67 -18.58 26.99
CA ASP A 174 5.93 -19.88 26.37
C ASP A 174 5.70 -19.98 24.85
N TYR A 175 6.26 -19.04 24.09
CA TYR A 175 6.33 -19.20 22.64
C TYR A 175 7.42 -20.21 22.31
N LYS A 176 7.01 -21.46 22.05
CA LYS A 176 7.89 -22.46 21.41
C LYS A 176 8.35 -21.88 20.07
N PRO A 177 9.66 -21.91 19.75
CA PRO A 177 10.21 -21.28 18.55
C PRO A 177 9.70 -21.99 17.29
N GLY A 178 8.52 -21.58 16.82
CA GLY A 178 7.99 -21.88 15.51
C GLY A 178 8.53 -20.85 14.53
N ILE A 179 9.64 -21.21 13.89
CA ILE A 179 10.13 -20.74 12.58
C ILE A 179 9.53 -19.38 12.14
N ILE A 180 10.25 -18.29 12.39
CA ILE A 180 10.13 -17.11 11.52
C ILE A 180 10.57 -17.58 10.13
N THR A 181 9.61 -17.84 9.26
CA THR A 181 9.91 -18.24 7.88
C THR A 181 10.29 -16.98 7.12
N ILE A 182 11.53 -16.50 7.31
CA ILE A 182 12.12 -15.53 6.42
C ILE A 182 12.41 -16.29 5.12
N THR A 183 11.53 -16.17 4.12
CA THR A 183 11.80 -16.72 2.80
C THR A 183 12.83 -15.81 2.12
N ILE A 184 14.11 -16.04 2.40
CA ILE A 184 15.21 -15.41 1.67
C ILE A 184 15.47 -16.27 0.44
N SER A 185 14.90 -15.92 -0.71
CA SER A 185 15.31 -16.52 -1.98
C SER A 185 16.52 -15.77 -2.53
N THR A 186 17.72 -16.10 -2.06
CA THR A 186 18.96 -15.66 -2.69
C THR A 186 19.42 -16.71 -3.69
N THR A 187 19.27 -16.44 -4.98
CA THR A 187 19.94 -17.23 -6.02
C THR A 187 21.41 -16.80 -6.05
N TYR A 188 22.28 -17.57 -5.38
CA TYR A 188 23.73 -17.44 -5.52
C TYR A 188 24.13 -17.96 -6.91
N ILE A 189 24.56 -17.04 -7.79
CA ILE A 189 25.19 -17.39 -9.07
C ILE A 189 26.71 -17.27 -8.86
N PRO A 190 27.46 -18.38 -8.82
CA PRO A 190 28.92 -18.31 -8.72
C PRO A 190 29.52 -17.72 -10.00
N PRO A 191 30.63 -16.96 -9.91
CA PRO A 191 31.34 -16.47 -11.08
C PRO A 191 31.99 -17.63 -11.85
N HIS A 192 31.89 -17.59 -13.18
CA HIS A 192 32.63 -18.45 -14.11
C HIS A 192 34.06 -17.97 -14.29
#